data_AF-A0A4R6C050-F1
#
_entry.id   AF-A0A4R6C050-F1
#
_cell.length_a   1.000
_cell.length_b   1.000
_cell.length_c   1.000
_cell.angle_alpha   90.00
_cell.angle_beta   90.00
_cell.angle_gamma   90.00
#
_symmetry.space_group_name_H-M   'P 1'
#
loop_
_entity.id
_entity.type
_entity.pdbx_description
1 polymer ?
#
loop_
_entity_poly.entity_id
_entity_poly.type
_entity_poly.pdbx_seq_one_letter_code
_entity_poly.pdbx_strand_id
1 'polypeptide(L)'
;MNKSRQKVMEVTDSQASILELTATKYMSEKMKWVDALFDFAFSIINAIKDLKTFDSYYLESKDNRHQLFKISKKLEVEKFDVTNEVNQSPNGKKFIFKDKEFRVFKVIR
;
A
#
# COMPACT_ATOMS: atom_id res chain seq x y z
N MET A 1 9.47 5.71 18.06
CA MET A 1 9.79 5.41 16.64
C MET A 1 8.93 4.24 16.18
N ASN A 2 8.30 4.29 15.00
CA ASN A 2 7.44 3.20 14.49
C ASN A 2 8.30 1.98 14.12
N LYS A 3 8.00 0.80 14.69
CA LYS A 3 8.77 -0.45 14.47
C LYS A 3 8.78 -0.89 13.00
N SER A 4 7.68 -0.70 12.28
CA SER A 4 7.60 -0.99 10.84
C SER A 4 8.52 -0.09 10.04
N ARG A 5 8.61 1.20 10.41
CA ARG A 5 9.53 2.14 9.78
C ARG A 5 10.99 1.76 10.05
N GLN A 6 11.33 1.37 11.27
CA GLN A 6 12.69 0.88 11.53
C GLN A 6 12.98 -0.36 10.66
N LYS A 7 12.01 -1.29 10.57
CA LYS A 7 12.19 -2.51 9.81
C LYS A 7 12.38 -2.26 8.31
N VAL A 8 11.63 -1.32 7.71
CA VAL A 8 11.82 -1.00 6.28
C VAL A 8 13.22 -0.45 6.02
N MET A 9 13.74 0.38 6.92
CA MET A 9 15.09 0.97 6.79
C MET A 9 16.21 -0.09 6.88
N GLU A 10 15.98 -1.22 7.56
CA GLU A 10 16.95 -2.32 7.65
C GLU A 10 17.04 -3.16 6.36
N VAL A 11 15.97 -3.16 5.54
CA VAL A 11 15.82 -4.08 4.40
C VAL A 11 15.84 -3.38 3.04
N THR A 12 16.03 -2.07 3.06
CA THR A 12 16.08 -1.17 1.89
C THR A 12 17.48 -0.58 1.75
N ASP A 13 17.82 -0.19 0.53
CA ASP A 13 19.10 0.44 0.20
C ASP A 13 19.18 1.82 0.86
N SER A 14 20.32 2.19 1.46
CA SER A 14 20.47 3.48 2.15
C SER A 14 20.33 4.71 1.25
N GLN A 15 20.52 4.54 -0.06
CA GLN A 15 20.43 5.61 -1.06
C GLN A 15 19.06 5.69 -1.75
N ALA A 16 18.15 4.75 -1.48
CA ALA A 16 16.82 4.76 -2.09
C ALA A 16 15.86 5.73 -1.37
N SER A 17 14.96 6.33 -2.15
CA SER A 17 13.84 7.09 -1.60
C SER A 17 12.79 6.13 -1.05
N ILE A 18 12.31 6.37 0.16
CA ILE A 18 11.32 5.53 0.84
C ILE A 18 10.07 6.36 1.13
N LEU A 19 8.95 5.88 0.63
CA LEU A 19 7.64 6.50 0.80
C LEU A 19 6.74 5.59 1.65
N GLU A 20 6.10 6.14 2.67
CA GLU A 20 5.03 5.48 3.40
C GLU A 20 3.74 5.56 2.59
N LEU A 21 3.04 4.43 2.46
CA LEU A 21 1.83 4.33 1.66
C LEU A 21 0.61 4.03 2.54
N THR A 22 -0.53 4.61 2.19
CA THR A 22 -1.84 4.09 2.58
C THR A 22 -2.36 3.16 1.49
N ALA A 23 -3.07 2.11 1.90
CA ALA A 23 -3.71 1.16 0.99
C ALA A 23 -5.22 1.17 1.23
N THR A 24 -5.99 1.33 0.16
CA THR A 24 -7.46 1.27 0.20
C THR A 24 -7.96 0.26 -0.82
N LYS A 25 -9.03 -0.48 -0.52
CA LYS A 25 -9.63 -1.40 -1.49
C LYS A 25 -10.06 -0.62 -2.75
N TYR A 26 -9.57 -1.03 -3.91
CA TYR A 26 -9.94 -0.40 -5.17
C TYR A 26 -11.25 -1.02 -5.68
N MET A 27 -12.31 -0.20 -5.79
CA MET A 27 -13.57 -0.61 -6.38
C MET A 27 -13.71 0.03 -7.76
N SER A 28 -13.71 -0.79 -8.82
CA SER A 28 -13.91 -0.31 -10.19
C SER A 28 -15.27 0.36 -10.33
N GLU A 29 -15.39 1.38 -11.20
CA GLU A 29 -16.61 2.18 -11.35
C GLU A 29 -17.84 1.37 -11.76
N LYS A 30 -17.66 0.22 -12.42
CA LYS A 30 -18.74 -0.69 -12.79
C LYS A 30 -19.37 -1.44 -11.60
N MET A 31 -18.67 -1.62 -10.48
CA MET A 31 -19.22 -2.30 -9.29
C MET A 31 -19.91 -1.34 -8.31
N LYS A 32 -19.65 -0.03 -8.39
CA LYS A 32 -20.21 0.97 -7.45
C LYS A 32 -21.74 1.02 -7.42
N TRP A 33 -22.42 0.59 -8.48
CA TRP A 33 -23.87 0.73 -8.63
C TRP A 33 -24.64 -0.50 -8.12
N VAL A 34 -24.02 -1.68 -8.12
CA VAL A 34 -24.66 -2.94 -7.71
C VAL A 34 -24.48 -3.17 -6.20
N ASP A 35 -23.34 -2.76 -5.63
CA ASP A 35 -23.02 -2.99 -4.21
C ASP A 35 -23.65 -1.96 -3.26
N ALA A 36 -24.04 -0.77 -3.73
CA ALA A 36 -24.60 0.30 -2.88
C ALA A 36 -25.88 -0.11 -2.11
N LEU A 37 -26.63 -1.10 -2.61
CA LEU A 37 -27.84 -1.61 -1.94
C LEU A 37 -27.55 -2.75 -0.94
N PHE A 38 -26.42 -3.44 -1.05
CA PHE A 38 -26.02 -4.53 -0.16
C PHE A 38 -24.97 -4.13 0.89
N ASP A 39 -24.22 -3.04 0.67
CA ASP A 39 -23.03 -2.66 1.44
C ASP A 39 -23.28 -2.05 2.82
N PHE A 40 -24.48 -1.55 3.14
CA PHE A 40 -24.68 -0.85 4.42
C PHE A 40 -24.53 -1.79 5.64
N ALA A 41 -24.82 -3.09 5.48
CA ALA A 41 -24.71 -4.08 6.55
C ALA A 41 -23.37 -4.85 6.56
N PHE A 42 -22.77 -5.12 5.39
CA PHE A 42 -21.53 -5.90 5.27
C PHE A 42 -20.25 -5.05 5.39
N SER A 43 -20.30 -3.77 5.04
CA SER A 43 -19.15 -2.86 5.09
C SER A 43 -18.60 -2.68 6.51
N ILE A 44 -19.48 -2.66 7.53
CA ILE A 44 -19.09 -2.54 8.94
C ILE A 44 -18.27 -3.75 9.41
N ILE A 45 -18.67 -4.97 9.01
CA ILE A 45 -18.01 -6.21 9.45
C ILE A 45 -16.64 -6.38 8.77
N ASN A 46 -16.52 -6.02 7.49
CA ASN A 46 -15.25 -6.11 6.76
C ASN A 46 -14.26 -5.00 7.14
N ALA A 47 -14.74 -3.78 7.44
CA ALA A 47 -13.91 -2.72 8.00
C ALA A 47 -13.28 -3.12 9.35
N ILE A 48 -14.02 -3.88 10.18
CA ILE A 48 -13.51 -4.40 11.46
C ILE A 48 -12.49 -5.55 11.26
N LYS A 49 -12.61 -6.35 10.20
CA LYS A 49 -11.61 -7.38 9.85
C LYS A 49 -10.30 -6.78 9.29
N ASP A 50 -10.39 -5.76 8.44
CA ASP A 50 -9.20 -5.05 7.93
C ASP A 50 -8.45 -4.28 9.05
N LEU A 51 -9.16 -3.87 10.12
CA LEU A 51 -8.54 -3.32 11.34
C LEU A 51 -7.65 -4.33 12.10
N LYS A 52 -7.80 -5.65 11.88
CA LYS A 52 -6.94 -6.68 12.50
C LYS A 52 -5.64 -6.95 11.74
N THR A 53 -5.52 -6.49 10.49
CA THR A 53 -4.29 -6.56 9.69
C THR A 53 -3.64 -5.19 9.63
N PHE A 54 -2.93 -4.81 10.69
CA PHE A 54 -2.06 -3.63 10.76
C PHE A 54 -0.81 -3.83 9.88
N ASP A 55 -1.01 -4.05 8.58
CA ASP A 55 0.08 -4.10 7.62
C ASP A 55 0.50 -2.67 7.29
N SER A 56 1.79 -2.40 7.38
CA SER A 56 2.38 -1.13 6.96
C SER A 56 2.96 -1.29 5.56
N TYR A 57 2.73 -0.31 4.68
CA TYR A 57 3.17 -0.37 3.30
C TYR A 57 4.18 0.72 3.01
N TYR A 58 5.27 0.36 2.33
CA TYR A 58 6.33 1.28 1.96
C TYR A 58 6.74 1.07 0.51
N LEU A 59 7.05 2.16 -0.19
CA LEU A 59 7.61 2.12 -1.54
C LEU A 59 9.07 2.53 -1.48
N GLU A 60 9.95 1.64 -1.90
CA GLU A 60 11.32 1.98 -2.25
C GLU A 60 11.36 2.40 -3.72
N SER A 61 11.96 3.55 -4.02
CA SER A 61 12.17 4.05 -5.38
C SER A 61 13.65 4.34 -5.59
N LYS A 62 14.26 3.66 -6.55
CA LYS A 62 15.67 3.83 -6.92
C LYS A 62 15.86 3.51 -8.40
N ASP A 63 16.52 4.41 -9.13
CA ASP A 63 16.92 4.20 -10.54
C ASP A 63 15.78 3.67 -11.44
N ASN A 64 14.60 4.30 -11.37
CA ASN A 64 13.36 3.92 -12.08
C ASN A 64 12.81 2.52 -11.74
N ARG A 65 13.31 1.88 -10.67
CA ARG A 65 12.73 0.67 -10.09
C ARG A 65 11.94 1.01 -8.85
N HIS A 66 10.80 0.36 -8.69
CA HIS A 66 9.92 0.54 -7.55
C HIS A 66 9.61 -0.78 -6.88
N GLN A 67 9.92 -0.88 -5.59
CA GLN A 67 9.63 -2.06 -4.77
C GLN A 67 8.65 -1.71 -3.66
N LEU A 68 7.54 -2.44 -3.61
CA LEU A 68 6.55 -2.36 -2.55
C LEU A 68 6.95 -3.34 -1.43
N PHE A 69 7.10 -2.81 -0.23
CA PHE A 69 7.31 -3.55 0.99
C PHE A 69 6.02 -3.56 1.79
N LYS A 70 5.56 -4.76 2.15
CA LYS A 70 4.48 -4.97 3.12
C LYS A 70 5.11 -5.50 4.39
N ILE A 71 4.89 -4.80 5.49
CA ILE A 71 5.42 -5.16 6.81
C ILE A 71 4.24 -5.52 7.70
N SER A 72 4.17 -6.80 8.08
CA SER A 72 3.09 -7.29 8.94
C SER A 72 3.26 -6.79 10.37
N LYS A 73 2.21 -6.94 11.20
CA LYS A 73 2.29 -6.65 12.65
C LYS A 73 3.41 -7.44 13.36
N LYS A 74 3.80 -8.60 12.83
CA LYS A 74 4.90 -9.43 13.34
C LYS A 74 6.28 -9.01 12.80
N LEU A 75 6.36 -7.92 12.04
CA LEU A 75 7.57 -7.41 11.37
C LEU A 75 8.12 -8.36 10.29
N GLU A 76 7.27 -9.26 9.78
CA GLU A 76 7.59 -10.04 8.59
C GLU A 76 7.49 -9.11 7.36
N VAL A 77 8.43 -9.28 6.43
CA VAL A 77 8.57 -8.41 5.26
C VAL A 77 8.24 -9.22 4.02
N GLU A 78 7.25 -8.76 3.26
CA GLU A 78 6.99 -9.22 1.90
C GLU A 78 7.43 -8.13 0.91
N LYS A 79 8.07 -8.53 -0.19
CA LYS A 79 8.58 -7.63 -1.23
C LYS A 79 7.89 -7.92 -2.56
N PHE A 80 7.51 -6.87 -3.28
CA PHE A 80 6.89 -6.97 -4.60
C PHE A 80 7.51 -5.93 -5.53
N ASP A 81 7.89 -6.34 -6.74
CA ASP A 81 8.20 -5.38 -7.80
C ASP A 81 6.89 -4.77 -8.30
N VAL A 82 6.80 -3.44 -8.27
CA VAL A 82 5.63 -2.67 -8.71
C VAL A 82 6.02 -1.56 -9.68
N THR A 83 7.17 -1.73 -10.34
CA THR A 83 7.76 -0.71 -11.23
C THR A 83 6.79 -0.28 -12.32
N ASN A 84 6.10 -1.23 -12.95
CA ASN A 84 5.19 -0.95 -14.05
C ASN A 84 3.94 -0.21 -13.57
N GLU A 85 3.37 -0.64 -12.44
CA GLU A 85 2.18 -0.08 -11.82
C GLU A 85 2.40 1.36 -11.37
N VAL A 86 3.58 1.65 -10.81
CA VAL A 86 3.96 3.01 -10.39
C VAL A 86 4.19 3.91 -11.60
N ASN A 87 4.86 3.42 -12.65
CA ASN A 87 5.14 4.20 -13.86
C ASN A 87 3.90 4.52 -14.71
N GLN A 88 2.83 3.74 -14.58
CA GLN A 88 1.53 4.06 -15.17
C GLN A 88 0.81 5.21 -14.46
N SER A 89 1.28 5.61 -13.27
CA SER A 89 0.76 6.77 -12.55
C SER A 89 1.29 8.06 -13.15
N PRO A 90 0.44 9.03 -13.53
CA PRO A 90 0.89 10.30 -14.13
C PRO A 90 1.81 11.14 -13.22
N ASN A 91 1.94 10.76 -11.93
CA ASN A 91 2.69 11.51 -10.93
C ASN A 91 3.46 10.61 -9.95
N GLY A 92 3.40 9.27 -10.10
CA GLY A 92 3.97 8.30 -9.15
C GLY A 92 3.36 8.31 -7.74
N LYS A 93 2.40 9.20 -7.44
CA LYS A 93 1.81 9.39 -6.09
C LYS A 93 0.74 8.37 -5.73
N LYS A 94 0.19 7.67 -6.73
CA LYS A 94 -0.83 6.65 -6.54
C LYS A 94 -0.69 5.54 -7.57
N PHE A 95 -0.92 4.29 -7.20
CA PHE A 95 -0.91 3.18 -8.15
C PHE A 95 -1.83 2.07 -7.66
N ILE A 96 -2.24 1.17 -8.56
CA ILE A 96 -3.12 0.06 -8.23
C ILE A 96 -2.31 -1.23 -8.31
N PHE A 97 -2.39 -2.06 -7.28
CA PHE A 97 -1.75 -3.37 -7.25
C PHE A 97 -2.59 -4.33 -6.40
N LYS A 98 -2.88 -5.53 -6.93
CA LYS A 98 -3.68 -6.57 -6.25
C LYS A 98 -4.97 -6.03 -5.60
N ASP A 99 -5.81 -5.37 -6.40
CA ASP A 99 -7.11 -4.80 -5.99
C ASP A 99 -7.05 -3.75 -4.87
N LYS A 100 -5.87 -3.19 -4.61
CA LYS A 100 -5.66 -2.08 -3.68
C LYS A 100 -5.11 -0.88 -4.43
N GLU A 101 -5.66 0.28 -4.12
CA GLU A 101 -5.07 1.56 -4.48
C GLU A 101 -4.10 1.97 -3.37
N PHE A 102 -2.84 2.17 -3.76
CA PHE A 102 -1.79 2.69 -2.91
C PHE A 102 -1.65 4.18 -3.15
N ARG A 103 -1.53 4.96 -2.07
CA ARG A 103 -1.28 6.41 -2.14
C ARG A 103 -0.13 6.79 -1.24
N VAL A 104 0.75 7.66 -1.72
CA VAL A 104 1.83 8.22 -0.92
C VAL A 104 1.23 9.05 0.21
N PHE A 105 1.49 8.61 1.44
CA PHE A 105 1.10 9.31 2.66
C PHE A 105 2.21 10.26 3.13
N LYS A 106 3.45 9.77 3.15
CA LYS A 106 4.58 10.54 3.68
C LYS A 106 5.91 10.10 3.05
N VAL A 107 6.78 11.05 2.75
CA VAL A 107 8.19 10.77 2.41
C VAL A 107 8.96 10.52 3.70
N ILE A 108 9.73 9.44 3.75
CA ILE A 108 10.56 9.05 4.91
C ILE A 108 12.01 9.45 4.70
N ARG A 109 12.53 9.23 3.50
CA ARG A 109 13.88 9.54 3.03
C ARG A 109 13.84 9.70 1.51
#